data_AF-A0A971U8I9-F1
#
_entry.id   AF-A0A971U8I9-F1
#
_cell.length_a   1.000
_cell.length_b   1.000
_cell.length_c   1.000
_cell.angle_alpha   90.00
_cell.angle_beta   90.00
_cell.angle_gamma   90.00
#
_symmetry.space_group_name_H-M   'P 1'
#
loop_
_entity.id
_entity.type
_entity.pdbx_description
1 polymer ?
#
loop_
_entity_poly.entity_id
_entity_poly.type
_entity_poly.pdbx_seq_one_letter_code
_entity_poly.pdbx_strand_id
1 'polypeptide(L)'
;MKQDMPSCGGCRTCEMLCSFHHTGSYNPSVSSIKILEKEEGAGYIVALLEENGPAGFACDLCRGLDRPLCVKVCKEEKDLVTILKKLEERRGGSVS
;
A
#
# COMPACT_ATOMS: atom_id res chain seq x y z
N MET A 1 0.63 4.54 8.15
CA MET A 1 1.60 3.50 8.60
C MET A 1 2.76 3.41 7.62
N LYS A 2 4.01 3.22 8.10
CA LYS A 2 5.21 3.00 7.25
C LYS A 2 5.88 1.69 7.63
N GLN A 3 6.37 0.91 6.67
CA GLN A 3 7.11 -0.34 6.87
C GLN A 3 8.29 -0.41 5.90
N ASP A 4 9.43 -0.90 6.38
CA ASP A 4 10.54 -1.24 5.51
C ASP A 4 10.23 -2.51 4.71
N MET A 5 10.58 -2.51 3.42
CA MET A 5 10.44 -3.65 2.52
C MET A 5 11.70 -3.79 1.68
N PRO A 6 12.75 -4.47 2.19
CA PRO A 6 14.04 -4.59 1.50
C PRO A 6 13.97 -5.28 0.13
N SER A 7 12.95 -6.11 -0.09
CA SER A 7 12.68 -6.79 -1.36
C SER A 7 12.04 -5.88 -2.41
N CYS A 8 11.46 -4.74 -2.04
CA CYS A 8 10.76 -3.87 -2.97
C CYS A 8 11.70 -3.33 -4.06
N GLY A 9 11.31 -3.47 -5.33
CA GLY A 9 12.07 -2.98 -6.48
C GLY A 9 11.71 -1.57 -6.98
N GLY A 10 10.81 -0.86 -6.30
CA GLY A 10 10.53 0.55 -6.62
C GLY A 10 9.70 0.81 -7.89
N CYS A 11 9.06 -0.20 -8.50
CA CYS A 11 8.37 -0.04 -9.80
C CYS A 11 7.09 0.83 -9.77
N ARG A 12 6.52 1.09 -8.58
CA ARG A 12 5.32 1.94 -8.36
C ARG A 12 4.03 1.53 -9.10
N THR A 13 3.99 0.35 -9.72
CA THR A 13 2.75 -0.20 -10.33
C THR A 13 1.63 -0.37 -9.30
N CYS A 14 1.97 -0.66 -8.05
CA CYS A 14 1.03 -0.72 -6.94
C CYS A 14 0.38 0.65 -6.63
N GLU A 15 1.10 1.76 -6.77
CA GLU A 15 0.55 3.11 -6.61
C GLU A 15 -0.45 3.43 -7.74
N MET A 16 -0.05 3.13 -8.98
CA MET A 16 -0.88 3.30 -10.18
C MET A 16 -2.22 2.56 -10.05
N LEU A 17 -2.20 1.25 -9.78
CA LEU A 17 -3.44 0.47 -9.70
C LEU A 17 -4.27 0.80 -8.45
N CYS A 18 -3.64 1.19 -7.34
CA CYS A 18 -4.36 1.66 -6.17
C CYS A 18 -5.13 2.95 -6.47
N SER A 19 -4.52 3.92 -7.16
CA SER A 19 -5.24 5.14 -7.56
C SER A 19 -6.40 4.87 -8.51
N PHE A 20 -6.23 3.92 -9.44
CA PHE A 20 -7.28 3.49 -10.35
C PHE A 20 -8.45 2.83 -9.60
N HIS A 21 -8.17 1.99 -8.59
CA HIS A 21 -9.21 1.42 -7.73
C HIS A 21 -10.07 2.51 -7.06
N HIS A 22 -9.44 3.57 -6.53
CA HIS A 22 -10.19 4.63 -5.84
C HIS A 22 -10.92 5.61 -6.77
N THR A 23 -10.37 5.87 -7.96
CA THR A 23 -10.81 7.02 -8.78
C THR A 23 -11.22 6.68 -10.21
N GLY A 24 -10.98 5.44 -10.67
CA GLY A 24 -11.10 5.05 -12.07
C GLY A 24 -10.05 5.71 -12.99
N SER A 25 -9.07 6.43 -12.42
CA SER A 25 -8.02 7.15 -13.16
C SER A 25 -6.63 6.80 -12.63
N TYR A 26 -5.64 6.82 -13.51
CA TYR A 26 -4.25 6.57 -13.15
C TYR A 26 -3.60 7.86 -12.62
N ASN A 27 -3.58 8.00 -11.30
CA ASN A 27 -2.96 9.14 -10.62
C ASN A 27 -2.29 8.68 -9.31
N PRO A 28 -1.03 8.22 -9.36
CA PRO A 28 -0.30 7.77 -8.17
C PRO A 28 -0.30 8.76 -7.02
N SER A 29 -0.43 10.06 -7.28
CA SER A 29 -0.44 11.09 -6.23
C SER A 29 -1.59 10.89 -5.23
N VAL A 30 -2.69 10.26 -5.62
CA VAL A 30 -3.85 9.99 -4.72
C VAL A 30 -3.95 8.52 -4.25
N SER A 31 -2.96 7.68 -4.54
CA SER A 31 -2.92 6.29 -4.07
C SER A 31 -2.84 6.18 -2.54
N SER A 32 -3.41 5.10 -2.00
CA SER A 32 -3.29 4.77 -0.57
C SER A 32 -1.97 4.10 -0.20
N ILE A 33 -1.27 3.50 -1.16
CA ILE A 33 0.06 2.95 -0.99
C ILE A 33 1.09 3.88 -1.65
N LYS A 34 2.18 4.18 -0.93
CA LYS A 34 3.30 4.98 -1.41
C LYS A 34 4.61 4.22 -1.24
N ILE A 35 5.47 4.28 -2.26
CA ILE A 35 6.82 3.73 -2.25
C ILE A 35 7.78 4.88 -2.03
N LEU A 36 8.37 4.94 -0.84
CA LEU A 36 9.26 6.01 -0.41
C LEU A 36 10.71 5.52 -0.41
N GLU A 37 11.60 6.39 -0.86
CA GLU A 37 13.04 6.13 -0.82
C GLU A 37 13.55 6.07 0.61
N LYS A 38 14.66 5.34 0.78
CA LYS A 38 15.41 5.27 2.03
C LYS A 38 16.75 5.97 1.84
N GLU A 39 17.25 6.56 2.92
CA GLU A 39 18.60 7.12 2.93
C GLU A 39 19.66 6.03 2.79
N GLU A 40 19.43 4.87 3.43
CA GLU A 40 20.37 3.76 3.43
C GLU A 40 19.66 2.38 3.36
N GLY A 41 20.40 1.38 2.86
CA GLY A 41 19.95 -0.01 2.76
C GLY A 41 19.18 -0.36 1.48
N ALA A 42 18.99 -1.66 1.24
CA ALA A 42 18.28 -2.15 0.05
C ALA A 42 16.77 -1.95 0.15
N GLY A 43 16.10 -1.75 -0.98
CA GLY A 43 14.64 -1.67 -1.08
C GLY A 43 14.07 -0.31 -0.69
N TYR A 44 12.78 -0.30 -0.31
CA TYR A 44 12.01 0.93 -0.11
C TYR A 44 11.13 0.86 1.13
N ILE A 45 10.68 2.02 1.61
CA ILE A 45 9.61 2.09 2.61
C ILE A 45 8.26 2.03 1.88
N VAL A 46 7.42 1.09 2.30
CA VAL A 46 6.01 1.04 1.91
C VAL A 46 5.21 1.81 2.95
N ALA A 47 4.60 2.91 2.54
CA ALA A 47 3.67 3.67 3.36
C ALA A 47 2.22 3.40 2.94
N LEU A 48 1.36 3.14 3.91
CA LEU A 48 -0.08 2.98 3.75
C LEU A 48 -0.79 4.13 4.44
N LEU A 49 -1.67 4.82 3.71
CA LEU A 49 -2.52 5.88 4.25
C LEU A 49 -3.63 5.26 5.10
N GLU A 50 -3.76 5.73 6.34
CA GLU A 50 -4.77 5.24 7.28
C GLU A 50 -6.06 6.08 7.23
N GLU A 51 -5.96 7.32 6.76
CA GLU A 51 -7.04 8.31 6.70
C GLU A 51 -7.12 8.95 5.30
N ASN A 52 -8.31 9.44 4.94
CA ASN A 52 -8.50 10.22 3.71
C ASN A 52 -7.97 11.63 3.93
N GLY A 53 -7.33 12.21 2.91
CA GLY A 53 -6.89 13.60 2.97
C GLY A 53 -6.14 14.05 1.73
N PRO A 54 -5.40 15.18 1.83
CA PRO A 54 -4.65 15.73 0.71
C PRO A 54 -3.62 14.76 0.11
N ALA A 55 -3.13 13.80 0.89
CA ALA A 55 -2.16 12.81 0.45
C ALA A 55 -2.78 11.65 -0.37
N GLY A 56 -4.11 11.50 -0.36
CA GLY A 56 -4.83 10.44 -1.04
C GLY A 56 -5.92 9.80 -0.17
N PHE A 57 -6.41 8.67 -0.65
CA PHE A 57 -7.44 7.89 0.04
C PHE A 57 -6.83 6.99 1.12
N ALA A 58 -7.55 6.77 2.21
CA ALA A 58 -7.22 5.70 3.15
C ALA A 58 -7.22 4.35 2.42
N CYS A 59 -6.23 3.51 2.70
CA CYS A 59 -6.21 2.15 2.14
C CYS A 59 -7.46 1.42 2.63
N ASP A 60 -8.26 0.86 1.73
CA ASP A 60 -9.48 0.11 2.07
C ASP A 60 -9.28 -1.41 1.99
N LEU A 61 -8.02 -1.85 1.92
CA LEU A 61 -7.62 -3.24 1.65
C LEU A 61 -8.27 -3.81 0.38
N CYS A 62 -8.64 -2.95 -0.57
CA CYS A 62 -9.43 -3.29 -1.75
C CYS A 62 -10.67 -4.12 -1.42
N ARG A 63 -11.40 -3.75 -0.36
CA ARG A 63 -12.63 -4.46 0.07
C ARG A 63 -13.58 -4.68 -1.12
N GLY A 64 -14.06 -5.91 -1.27
CA GLY A 64 -14.94 -6.32 -2.37
C GLY A 64 -14.21 -6.94 -3.57
N LEU A 65 -12.87 -6.93 -3.58
CA LEU A 65 -12.07 -7.73 -4.50
C LEU A 65 -11.56 -9.00 -3.82
N ASP A 66 -11.38 -10.06 -4.60
CA ASP A 66 -10.78 -11.33 -4.15
C ASP A 66 -9.37 -11.13 -3.54
N ARG A 67 -8.58 -10.21 -4.12
CA ARG A 67 -7.24 -9.86 -3.62
C ARG A 67 -6.90 -8.42 -3.97
N PRO A 68 -6.17 -7.68 -3.12
CA PRO A 68 -5.77 -6.31 -3.40
C PRO A 68 -4.96 -6.18 -4.69
N LEU A 69 -5.27 -5.16 -5.50
CA LEU A 69 -4.61 -4.95 -6.80
C LEU A 69 -3.10 -4.73 -6.64
N CYS A 70 -2.68 -4.01 -5.59
CA CYS A 70 -1.27 -3.79 -5.29
C CYS A 70 -0.51 -5.10 -5.06
N VAL A 71 -1.17 -6.11 -4.49
CA VAL A 71 -0.59 -7.45 -4.30
C VAL A 71 -0.56 -8.21 -5.62
N LYS A 72 -1.65 -8.20 -6.39
CA LYS A 72 -1.74 -8.91 -7.69
C LYS A 72 -0.65 -8.51 -8.69
N VAL A 73 -0.16 -7.27 -8.63
CA VAL A 73 0.89 -6.76 -9.53
C VAL A 73 2.29 -6.76 -8.93
N CYS A 74 2.44 -7.07 -7.65
CA CYS A 74 3.73 -7.02 -6.98
C CYS A 74 4.47 -8.35 -7.17
N LYS A 75 5.69 -8.30 -7.71
CA LYS A 75 6.58 -9.47 -7.77
C LYS A 75 6.86 -10.04 -6.38
N GLU A 76 7.00 -9.16 -5.39
CA GLU A 76 7.29 -9.50 -3.99
C GLU A 76 6.00 -9.53 -3.14
N GLU A 77 4.93 -10.10 -3.71
CA GLU A 77 3.58 -10.07 -3.14
C GLU A 77 3.49 -10.62 -1.70
N LYS A 78 4.33 -11.59 -1.32
CA LYS A 78 4.31 -12.21 0.02
C LYS A 78 4.66 -11.21 1.13
N ASP A 79 5.67 -10.38 0.87
CA ASP A 79 6.13 -9.35 1.81
C ASP A 79 5.11 -8.21 1.87
N LEU A 80 4.55 -7.82 0.72
CA LEU A 80 3.49 -6.81 0.68
C LEU A 80 2.22 -7.27 1.43
N VAL A 81 1.83 -8.55 1.31
CA VAL A 81 0.72 -9.12 2.09
C VAL A 81 0.99 -9.01 3.59
N THR A 82 2.23 -9.23 4.03
CA THR A 82 2.60 -9.10 5.45
C THR A 82 2.40 -7.67 5.95
N ILE A 83 2.73 -6.67 5.14
CA ILE A 83 2.51 -5.25 5.46
C ILE A 83 1.01 -4.94 5.53
N LEU A 84 0.19 -5.45 4.60
CA LEU A 84 -1.26 -5.25 4.63
C LEU A 84 -1.93 -5.90 5.84
N LYS A 85 -1.50 -7.10 6.25
CA LYS A 85 -1.98 -7.76 7.47
C LYS A 85 -1.71 -6.92 8.72
N LYS A 86 -0.52 -6.32 8.84
CA LYS A 86 -0.19 -5.40 9.94
C LYS A 86 -1.11 -4.17 9.97
N LEU A 87 -1.52 -3.64 8.81
CA LEU A 87 -2.51 -2.55 8.74
C LEU A 87 -3.88 -3.01 9.25
N GLU A 88 -4.32 -4.19 8.82
CA GLU A 88 -5.59 -4.78 9.26
C GLU A 88 -5.62 -5.03 10.77
N GLU A 89 -4.58 -5.64 11.32
CA GLU A 89 -4.40 -5.88 12.76
C GLU A 89 -4.46 -4.57 13.57
N ARG A 90 -3.78 -3.51 13.09
CA ARG A 90 -3.82 -2.18 13.73
C ARG A 90 -5.22 -1.57 13.76
N ARG A 91 -6.03 -1.83 12.73
CA ARG A 91 -7.41 -1.32 12.63
C ARG A 91 -8.41 -2.18 13.41
N GLY A 92 -8.14 -3.47 13.57
CA GLY A 92 -8.94 -4.40 14.37
C GLY A 92 -8.70 -4.31 15.88
N GLY A 93 -7.71 -3.53 16.33
CA GLY A 93 -7.31 -3.37 17.73
C GLY A 93 -8.23 -2.53 18.63
N SER A 94 -9.54 -2.52 18.38
CA SER A 94 -10.56 -1.96 19.28
C SER A 94 -11.60 -3.02 19.69
N VAL A 95 -11.11 -4.19 20.14
CA VAL A 95 -11.87 -5.12 20.97
C VAL A 95 -11.00 -5.53 22.15
N SER A 96 -11.19 -4.82 23.25
CA SER A 96 -10.99 -5.28 24.63
C SER A 96 -12.20 -4.83 25.44
#